data_AF-A0A9R1T440-F1
#
_entry.id   AF-A0A9R1T440-F1
#
_cell.length_a   1.000
_cell.length_b   1.000
_cell.length_c   1.000
_cell.angle_alpha   90.00
_cell.angle_beta   90.00
_cell.angle_gamma   90.00
#
_symmetry.space_group_name_H-M   'P 1'
#
loop_
_entity.id
_entity.type
_entity.pdbx_description
1 polymer ?
#
loop_
_entity_poly.entity_id
_entity_poly.type
_entity_poly.pdbx_seq_one_letter_code
_entity_poly.pdbx_strand_id
1 'polypeptide(L)'
;MSATVDSTEGGPTYDILSNDKVGRYMVASKDLDPGEEILTELPFVVGPKASTYPLCLSCYTPWPPAPDIIPLCTKCHWPVCNETCENAPQHQEHECPVLQASKERFNVKEALEGENPNGLPQLECITPLRLLLASEKFPERWSKEVKDMEAHNKKRSQGTQWKTDDTNIVKFIRERLKLARFSEEAIQTACGILEINSHEIRTSGGYGARALYPIVALMNHSCVSNTSHSVQGDDYRVRLRTTVRVPKNGELLGSYTHSLLPTMLRQEQLLLGKHFQCACPRCSDPTELGTHMSSLKCNKCDNGVVISLDSLDPESSWKCTHCEFSTSGGAVKRVLQIINAEVEAVEAITGDYGPDAIHQRESIVKKYHSVLHPRHSFLTMLRYSLSQLYGRVEEYNLDDLPDIVLEHKVDMCRLLLQVLDAIEPGLTRIRGMTLYELHAPLLFLAKSQWTAGAIDDAGLKSKMTEAANVLKEAATILILEPSESVEGQIAAGARDALNQLEQSIKDL
;
A
#
# COMPACT_ATOMS: atom_id res chain seq x y z
N MET A 1 -1.86 -26.87 -14.89
CA MET A 1 -1.76 -27.17 -13.45
C MET A 1 -2.98 -26.55 -12.81
N SER A 2 -3.89 -27.39 -12.30
CA SER A 2 -5.11 -26.91 -11.66
C SER A 2 -4.71 -26.03 -10.47
N ALA A 3 -5.34 -24.88 -10.26
CA ALA A 3 -5.20 -24.14 -9.02
C ALA A 3 -5.64 -25.07 -7.88
N THR A 4 -4.68 -25.69 -7.21
CA THR A 4 -4.91 -26.42 -5.98
C THR A 4 -5.31 -25.36 -4.97
N VAL A 5 -6.62 -25.25 -4.75
CA VAL A 5 -7.16 -24.80 -3.48
C VAL A 5 -6.56 -25.78 -2.47
N ASP A 6 -5.46 -25.40 -1.84
CA ASP A 6 -4.91 -26.18 -0.74
C ASP A 6 -6.03 -26.25 0.29
N SER A 7 -6.57 -27.46 0.45
CA SER A 7 -7.67 -27.75 1.34
C SER A 7 -7.17 -27.57 2.75
N THR A 8 -7.35 -26.36 3.29
CA THR A 8 -7.34 -26.16 4.73
C THR A 8 -8.42 -27.09 5.31
N GLU A 9 -8.06 -27.88 6.33
CA GLU A 9 -9.00 -28.71 7.07
C GLU A 9 -10.09 -27.80 7.65
N GLY A 10 -11.24 -27.69 6.97
CA GLY A 10 -12.33 -26.81 7.41
C GLY A 10 -13.14 -26.11 6.32
N GLY A 11 -13.40 -26.73 5.16
CA GLY A 11 -14.26 -26.14 4.13
C GLY A 11 -13.78 -24.79 3.57
N PRO A 12 -14.49 -24.19 2.59
CA PRO A 12 -14.17 -22.85 2.13
C PRO A 12 -14.47 -21.83 3.24
N THR A 13 -13.62 -20.82 3.39
CA THR A 13 -13.75 -19.70 4.37
C THR A 13 -14.57 -18.53 3.85
N TYR A 14 -14.87 -18.52 2.55
CA TYR A 14 -15.63 -17.48 1.87
C TYR A 14 -16.60 -18.05 0.83
N ASP A 15 -17.65 -17.28 0.55
CA ASP A 15 -18.58 -17.48 -0.56
C ASP A 15 -18.55 -16.25 -1.49
N ILE A 16 -18.87 -16.46 -2.78
CA ILE A 16 -19.02 -15.38 -3.75
C ILE A 16 -20.51 -15.19 -4.04
N LEU A 17 -21.01 -13.99 -3.76
CA LEU A 17 -22.39 -13.60 -4.01
C LEU A 17 -22.43 -12.54 -5.13
N SER A 18 -23.64 -12.22 -5.60
CA SER A 18 -23.84 -11.14 -6.57
C SER A 18 -25.10 -10.32 -6.29
N ASN A 19 -25.08 -9.04 -6.67
CA ASN A 19 -26.24 -8.16 -6.67
C ASN A 19 -26.11 -7.04 -7.73
N ASP A 20 -27.20 -6.29 -7.96
CA ASP A 20 -27.25 -5.26 -9.00
C ASP A 20 -26.45 -3.98 -8.68
N LYS A 21 -26.02 -3.78 -7.42
CA LYS A 21 -25.33 -2.56 -6.98
C LYS A 21 -23.81 -2.62 -7.17
N VAL A 22 -23.21 -3.74 -6.78
CA VAL A 22 -21.74 -3.93 -6.76
C VAL A 22 -21.28 -5.08 -7.64
N GLY A 23 -22.20 -5.78 -8.31
CA GLY A 23 -21.86 -6.98 -9.06
C GLY A 23 -21.52 -8.13 -8.13
N ARG A 24 -20.37 -8.78 -8.37
CA ARG A 24 -19.88 -9.90 -7.55
C ARG A 24 -19.15 -9.37 -6.31
N TYR A 25 -19.33 -10.03 -5.18
CA TYR A 25 -18.68 -9.66 -3.93
C TYR A 25 -18.41 -10.88 -3.04
N MET A 26 -17.44 -10.75 -2.15
CA MET A 26 -16.98 -11.83 -1.28
C MET A 26 -17.56 -11.70 0.12
N VAL A 27 -18.06 -12.79 0.69
CA VAL A 27 -18.57 -12.85 2.08
C VAL A 27 -17.94 -14.01 2.84
N ALA A 28 -17.87 -13.92 4.16
CA ALA A 28 -17.40 -15.03 5.00
C ALA A 28 -18.42 -16.17 5.01
N SER A 29 -18.00 -17.40 4.71
CA SER A 29 -18.88 -18.60 4.71
C SER A 29 -19.17 -19.12 6.13
N LYS A 30 -18.32 -18.71 7.07
CA LYS A 30 -18.35 -19.02 8.49
C LYS A 30 -17.90 -17.80 9.29
N ASP A 31 -17.94 -17.95 10.59
CA ASP A 31 -17.31 -17.03 11.52
C ASP A 31 -15.78 -17.10 11.36
N LEU A 32 -15.14 -15.96 11.09
CA LEU A 32 -13.69 -15.82 10.96
C LEU A 32 -13.11 -14.96 12.08
N ASP A 33 -12.05 -15.45 12.73
CA ASP A 33 -11.31 -14.73 13.78
C ASP A 33 -10.24 -13.80 13.21
N PRO A 34 -9.77 -12.75 13.93
CA PRO A 34 -8.67 -11.91 13.48
C PRO A 34 -7.41 -12.73 13.15
N GLY A 35 -6.82 -12.48 11.98
CA GLY A 35 -5.60 -13.18 11.53
C GLY A 35 -5.87 -14.52 10.85
N GLU A 36 -7.12 -14.96 10.77
CA GLU A 36 -7.49 -16.18 10.06
C GLU A 36 -7.27 -16.00 8.55
N GLU A 37 -6.67 -17.02 7.92
CA GLU A 37 -6.47 -17.02 6.49
C GLU A 37 -7.77 -17.28 5.74
N ILE A 38 -8.10 -16.35 4.85
CA ILE A 38 -9.24 -16.47 3.95
C ILE A 38 -8.80 -17.32 2.75
N LEU A 39 -7.77 -16.88 2.04
CA LEU A 39 -7.28 -17.60 0.88
C LEU A 39 -5.83 -17.27 0.57
N THR A 40 -5.23 -18.15 -0.22
CA THR A 40 -3.92 -17.99 -0.81
C THR A 40 -4.03 -18.15 -2.33
N GLU A 41 -3.54 -17.17 -3.10
CA GLU A 41 -3.72 -17.13 -4.56
C GLU A 41 -2.41 -16.82 -5.30
N LEU A 42 -2.14 -17.58 -6.36
CA LEU A 42 -1.08 -17.24 -7.33
C LEU A 42 -1.59 -16.21 -8.34
N PRO A 43 -0.77 -15.22 -8.74
CA PRO A 43 -1.19 -14.24 -9.72
C PRO A 43 -1.53 -14.90 -11.07
N PHE A 44 -2.46 -14.31 -11.80
CA PHE A 44 -2.70 -14.66 -13.21
C PHE A 44 -1.58 -14.14 -14.09
N VAL A 45 -1.15 -12.90 -13.83
CA VAL A 45 0.02 -12.26 -14.43
C VAL A 45 0.67 -11.31 -13.45
N VAL A 46 1.98 -11.14 -13.59
CA VAL A 46 2.78 -10.11 -12.93
C VAL A 46 3.49 -9.31 -14.01
N GLY A 47 3.59 -8.00 -13.83
CA GLY A 47 4.35 -7.18 -14.75
C GLY A 47 4.53 -5.73 -14.29
N PRO A 48 5.20 -4.93 -15.13
CA PRO A 48 5.42 -3.52 -14.84
C PRO A 48 4.08 -2.76 -14.69
N LYS A 49 4.10 -1.72 -13.85
CA LYS A 49 2.99 -0.77 -13.73
C LYS A 49 2.86 0.06 -15.01
N ALA A 50 1.69 0.65 -15.24
CA ALA A 50 1.57 1.71 -16.25
C ALA A 50 2.46 2.89 -15.85
N SER A 51 2.95 3.64 -16.84
CA SER A 51 3.76 4.85 -16.59
C SER A 51 4.98 4.60 -15.69
N THR A 52 5.70 3.50 -15.93
CA THR A 52 6.87 3.11 -15.12
C THR A 52 8.19 3.63 -15.70
N TYR A 53 9.19 3.81 -14.83
CA TYR A 53 10.57 4.02 -15.21
C TYR A 53 11.18 2.74 -15.85
N PRO A 54 12.30 2.85 -16.60
CA PRO A 54 12.97 1.70 -17.17
C PRO A 54 13.41 0.69 -16.09
N LEU A 55 13.03 -0.57 -16.27
CA LEU A 55 13.26 -1.62 -15.28
C LEU A 55 13.55 -2.97 -15.93
N CYS A 56 14.08 -3.91 -15.14
CA CYS A 56 14.22 -5.30 -15.56
C CYS A 56 12.85 -5.97 -15.69
N LEU A 57 12.59 -6.64 -16.80
CA LEU A 57 11.31 -7.31 -17.04
C LEU A 57 11.03 -8.51 -16.11
N SER A 58 12.01 -8.98 -15.33
CA SER A 58 11.85 -10.16 -14.46
C SER A 58 11.78 -9.78 -12.98
N CYS A 59 12.76 -9.02 -12.48
CA CYS A 59 12.85 -8.64 -11.07
C CYS A 59 12.35 -7.21 -10.78
N TYR A 60 11.98 -6.45 -11.81
CA TYR A 60 11.43 -5.08 -11.70
C TYR A 60 12.36 -4.04 -11.05
N THR A 61 13.62 -4.39 -10.79
CA THR A 61 14.66 -3.46 -10.37
C THR A 61 14.87 -2.37 -11.43
N PRO A 62 15.11 -1.10 -11.03
CA PRO A 62 15.53 -0.03 -11.92
C PRO A 62 16.66 -0.46 -12.84
N TRP A 63 16.52 -0.07 -14.10
CA TRP A 63 17.45 -0.40 -15.17
C TRP A 63 17.86 0.88 -15.89
N PRO A 64 19.12 1.02 -16.31
CA PRO A 64 20.24 0.12 -16.07
C PRO A 64 20.78 0.22 -14.62
N PRO A 65 21.56 -0.77 -14.15
CA PRO A 65 22.22 -0.69 -12.84
C PRO A 65 23.25 0.44 -12.77
N ALA A 66 23.85 0.83 -13.90
CA ALA A 66 24.73 1.97 -14.06
C ALA A 66 24.66 2.49 -15.51
N PRO A 67 24.94 3.77 -15.79
CA PRO A 67 24.80 4.34 -17.13
C PRO A 67 25.61 3.64 -18.24
N ASP A 68 26.75 3.04 -17.90
CA ASP A 68 27.66 2.34 -18.80
C ASP A 68 27.42 0.82 -18.87
N ILE A 69 26.55 0.27 -18.00
CA ILE A 69 26.22 -1.15 -17.93
C ILE A 69 24.78 -1.34 -18.42
N ILE A 70 24.61 -1.71 -19.68
CA ILE A 70 23.30 -1.78 -20.36
C ILE A 70 22.93 -3.26 -20.64
N PRO A 71 22.54 -4.04 -19.61
CA PRO A 71 22.27 -5.46 -19.78
C PRO A 71 20.93 -5.65 -20.50
N LEU A 72 20.94 -6.48 -21.54
CA LEU A 72 19.76 -6.80 -22.35
C LEU A 72 19.68 -8.33 -22.52
N CYS A 73 18.46 -8.83 -22.67
CA CYS A 73 18.23 -10.24 -22.94
C CYS A 73 18.89 -10.63 -24.27
N THR A 74 19.72 -11.67 -24.27
CA THR A 74 20.45 -12.14 -25.45
C THR A 74 19.52 -12.59 -26.59
N LYS A 75 18.27 -12.95 -26.26
CA LYS A 75 17.26 -13.43 -27.20
C LYS A 75 16.45 -12.28 -27.79
N CYS A 76 15.70 -11.56 -26.96
CA CYS A 76 14.77 -10.51 -27.43
C CYS A 76 15.38 -9.09 -27.44
N HIS A 77 16.49 -8.87 -26.73
CA HIS A 77 17.16 -7.57 -26.54
C HIS A 77 16.31 -6.53 -25.80
N TRP A 78 15.56 -6.97 -24.79
CA TRP A 78 14.83 -6.14 -23.83
C TRP A 78 15.47 -6.18 -22.44
N PRO A 79 15.23 -5.19 -21.57
CA PRO A 79 15.97 -5.01 -20.33
C PRO A 79 15.80 -6.16 -19.34
N VAL A 80 16.92 -6.80 -19.01
CA VAL A 80 17.05 -7.78 -17.92
C VAL A 80 18.37 -7.55 -17.21
N CYS A 81 18.45 -7.82 -15.90
CA CYS A 81 19.67 -7.56 -15.14
C CYS A 81 20.83 -8.52 -15.49
N ASN A 82 20.52 -9.79 -15.71
CA ASN A 82 21.50 -10.86 -15.85
C ASN A 82 20.86 -12.14 -16.43
N GLU A 83 21.66 -13.20 -16.57
CA GLU A 83 21.22 -14.51 -17.09
C GLU A 83 20.10 -15.14 -16.25
N THR A 84 20.09 -14.94 -14.92
CA THR A 84 19.00 -15.41 -14.05
C THR A 84 17.68 -14.74 -14.43
N CYS A 85 17.69 -13.41 -14.62
CA CYS A 85 16.51 -12.67 -15.06
C CYS A 85 16.11 -13.02 -16.49
N GLU A 86 17.07 -13.27 -17.38
CA GLU A 86 16.78 -13.71 -18.75
C GLU A 86 16.02 -15.05 -18.79
N ASN A 87 16.37 -15.97 -17.89
CA ASN A 87 15.77 -17.30 -17.81
C ASN A 87 14.64 -17.39 -16.77
N ALA A 88 14.23 -16.27 -16.18
CA ALA A 88 13.12 -16.23 -15.24
C ALA A 88 11.78 -16.49 -15.98
N PRO A 89 10.89 -17.36 -15.47
CA PRO A 89 9.64 -17.71 -16.15
C PRO A 89 8.78 -16.49 -16.54
N GLN A 90 8.77 -15.45 -15.70
CA GLN A 90 8.00 -14.22 -15.89
C GLN A 90 8.34 -13.50 -17.21
N HIS A 91 9.59 -13.62 -17.69
CA HIS A 91 10.03 -13.05 -18.96
C HIS A 91 10.12 -14.13 -20.05
N GLN A 92 10.86 -15.21 -19.77
CA GLN A 92 11.21 -16.24 -20.75
C GLN A 92 9.98 -16.94 -21.33
N GLU A 93 8.99 -17.25 -20.50
CA GLU A 93 7.81 -18.01 -20.92
C GLU A 93 6.64 -17.14 -21.40
N HIS A 94 6.78 -15.81 -21.35
CA HIS A 94 5.73 -14.87 -21.69
C HIS A 94 6.08 -14.02 -22.93
N GLU A 95 6.51 -12.78 -22.76
CA GLU A 95 6.70 -11.84 -23.86
C GLU A 95 7.98 -12.09 -24.67
N CYS A 96 9.01 -12.71 -24.07
CA CYS A 96 10.33 -12.86 -24.72
C CYS A 96 10.26 -13.52 -26.11
N PRO A 97 9.53 -14.64 -26.32
CA PRO A 97 9.40 -15.27 -27.64
C PRO A 97 8.71 -14.36 -28.66
N VAL A 98 7.71 -13.57 -28.24
CA VAL A 98 7.00 -12.63 -29.11
C VAL A 98 7.92 -11.49 -29.55
N LEU A 99 8.65 -10.90 -28.60
CA LEU A 99 9.59 -9.81 -28.86
C LEU A 99 10.76 -10.28 -29.75
N GLN A 100 11.24 -11.51 -29.53
CA GLN A 100 12.24 -12.13 -30.39
C GLN A 100 11.71 -12.31 -31.82
N ALA A 101 10.51 -12.86 -31.99
CA ALA A 101 9.91 -13.16 -33.29
C ALA A 101 9.56 -11.89 -34.09
N SER A 102 9.07 -10.84 -33.43
CA SER A 102 8.75 -9.56 -34.08
C SER A 102 10.01 -8.80 -34.52
N LYS A 103 11.16 -9.11 -33.92
CA LYS A 103 12.42 -8.36 -34.00
C LYS A 103 12.32 -6.94 -33.43
N GLU A 104 11.31 -6.67 -32.61
CA GLU A 104 11.18 -5.41 -31.89
C GLU A 104 12.26 -5.33 -30.79
N ARG A 105 13.02 -4.24 -30.79
CA ARG A 105 14.16 -4.03 -29.88
C ARG A 105 13.84 -2.94 -28.87
N PHE A 106 14.35 -3.05 -27.65
CA PHE A 106 14.19 -2.01 -26.67
C PHE A 106 14.95 -0.74 -27.08
N ASN A 107 14.29 0.42 -26.99
CA ASN A 107 14.89 1.69 -27.35
C ASN A 107 15.73 2.23 -26.18
N VAL A 108 16.97 1.76 -26.10
CA VAL A 108 17.94 2.16 -25.06
C VAL A 108 18.14 3.68 -25.03
N LYS A 109 18.24 4.32 -26.20
CA LYS A 109 18.49 5.76 -26.28
C LYS A 109 17.35 6.55 -25.62
N GLU A 110 16.11 6.22 -25.95
CA GLU A 110 14.93 6.85 -25.34
C GLU A 110 14.87 6.59 -23.83
N ALA A 111 15.20 5.38 -23.39
CA ALA A 111 15.18 5.03 -21.97
C ALA A 111 16.21 5.79 -21.12
N LEU A 112 17.38 6.14 -21.69
CA LEU A 112 18.47 6.82 -20.98
C LEU A 112 18.48 8.34 -21.16
N GLU A 113 18.10 8.81 -22.34
CA GLU A 113 18.22 10.23 -22.73
C GLU A 113 16.85 10.92 -22.85
N GLY A 114 15.76 10.16 -22.93
CA GLY A 114 14.43 10.71 -23.16
C GLY A 114 13.82 11.32 -21.90
N GLU A 115 13.20 12.49 -22.06
CA GLU A 115 12.36 13.09 -21.03
C GLU A 115 11.04 12.30 -20.95
N ASN A 116 11.01 11.33 -20.03
CA ASN A 116 9.87 10.43 -19.82
C ASN A 116 9.15 10.72 -18.49
N PRO A 117 8.53 11.91 -18.31
CA PRO A 117 7.92 12.30 -17.03
C PRO A 117 6.74 11.40 -16.64
N ASN A 118 6.13 10.71 -17.61
CA ASN A 118 5.00 9.79 -17.41
C ASN A 118 5.41 8.32 -17.65
N GLY A 119 6.69 8.00 -17.46
CA GLY A 119 7.25 6.66 -17.72
C GLY A 119 7.51 6.37 -19.19
N LEU A 120 8.10 5.20 -19.46
CA LEU A 120 8.56 4.81 -20.78
C LEU A 120 7.45 4.11 -21.59
N PRO A 121 6.94 4.69 -22.70
CA PRO A 121 5.81 4.13 -23.45
C PRO A 121 6.00 2.69 -23.93
N GLN A 122 7.23 2.29 -24.27
CA GLN A 122 7.53 0.94 -24.77
C GLN A 122 7.27 -0.15 -23.71
N LEU A 123 7.31 0.20 -22.41
CA LEU A 123 7.04 -0.73 -21.31
C LEU A 123 5.55 -0.88 -20.99
N GLU A 124 4.69 0.06 -21.42
CA GLU A 124 3.25 0.03 -21.12
C GLU A 124 2.57 -1.21 -21.70
N CYS A 125 3.10 -1.73 -22.81
CA CYS A 125 2.55 -2.91 -23.49
C CYS A 125 2.85 -4.25 -22.79
N ILE A 126 3.84 -4.31 -21.88
CA ILE A 126 4.36 -5.58 -21.36
C ILE A 126 3.28 -6.35 -20.59
N THR A 127 2.67 -5.75 -19.58
CA THR A 127 1.67 -6.44 -18.76
C THR A 127 0.39 -6.77 -19.51
N PRO A 128 -0.19 -5.88 -20.36
CA PRO A 128 -1.29 -6.24 -21.26
C PRO A 128 -0.93 -7.40 -22.20
N LEU A 129 0.27 -7.40 -22.77
CA LEU A 129 0.75 -8.50 -23.62
C LEU A 129 0.84 -9.81 -22.82
N ARG A 130 1.42 -9.79 -21.61
CA ARG A 130 1.48 -10.95 -20.73
C ARG A 130 0.09 -11.50 -20.43
N LEU A 131 -0.90 -10.63 -20.17
CA LEU A 131 -2.29 -11.03 -19.92
C LEU A 131 -2.92 -11.73 -21.12
N LEU A 132 -2.76 -11.15 -22.32
CA LEU A 132 -3.26 -11.74 -23.56
C LEU A 132 -2.61 -13.10 -23.87
N LEU A 133 -1.28 -13.21 -23.73
CA LEU A 133 -0.58 -14.49 -23.91
C LEU A 133 -0.96 -15.52 -22.85
N ALA A 134 -1.16 -15.09 -21.60
CA ALA A 134 -1.63 -15.96 -20.53
C ALA A 134 -3.06 -16.47 -20.77
N SER A 135 -3.92 -15.67 -21.43
CA SER A 135 -5.26 -16.11 -21.84
C SER A 135 -5.23 -17.29 -22.82
N GLU A 136 -4.24 -17.31 -23.74
CA GLU A 136 -4.03 -18.41 -24.69
C GLU A 136 -3.39 -19.62 -24.01
N LYS A 137 -2.43 -19.39 -23.10
CA LYS A 137 -1.71 -20.44 -22.36
C LYS A 137 -2.59 -21.16 -21.33
N PHE A 138 -3.54 -20.43 -20.72
CA PHE A 138 -4.38 -20.93 -19.63
C PHE A 138 -5.89 -20.66 -19.90
N PRO A 139 -6.47 -21.24 -20.96
CA PRO A 139 -7.82 -20.90 -21.42
C PRO A 139 -8.92 -21.24 -20.40
N GLU A 140 -8.76 -22.33 -19.64
CA GLU A 140 -9.71 -22.71 -18.58
C GLU A 140 -9.70 -21.70 -17.43
N ARG A 141 -8.51 -21.31 -16.96
CA ARG A 141 -8.34 -20.32 -15.89
C ARG A 141 -8.85 -18.95 -16.34
N TRP A 142 -8.49 -18.52 -17.56
CA TRP A 142 -9.01 -17.29 -18.17
C TRP A 142 -10.54 -17.28 -18.20
N SER A 143 -11.16 -18.36 -18.68
CA SER A 143 -12.62 -18.45 -18.82
C SER A 143 -13.35 -18.45 -17.47
N LYS A 144 -12.74 -18.99 -16.42
CA LYS A 144 -13.34 -19.07 -15.09
C LYS A 144 -13.12 -17.81 -14.26
N GLU A 145 -11.93 -17.21 -14.37
CA GLU A 145 -11.45 -16.23 -13.39
C GLU A 145 -11.35 -14.81 -13.97
N VAL A 146 -10.97 -14.66 -15.24
CA VAL A 146 -10.50 -13.35 -15.76
C VAL A 146 -11.43 -12.72 -16.80
N LYS A 147 -11.99 -13.51 -17.73
CA LYS A 147 -12.70 -12.98 -18.91
C LYS A 147 -13.87 -12.03 -18.58
N ASP A 148 -14.49 -12.22 -17.41
CA ASP A 148 -15.69 -11.50 -16.95
C ASP A 148 -15.35 -10.46 -15.85
N MET A 149 -14.06 -10.18 -15.64
CA MET A 149 -13.64 -9.09 -14.75
C MET A 149 -14.05 -7.74 -15.35
N GLU A 150 -14.42 -6.79 -14.48
CA GLU A 150 -14.84 -5.47 -14.93
C GLU A 150 -13.67 -4.72 -15.56
N ALA A 151 -13.87 -4.18 -16.76
CA ALA A 151 -12.87 -3.45 -17.53
C ALA A 151 -13.28 -2.00 -17.80
N HIS A 152 -14.52 -1.64 -17.49
CA HIS A 152 -15.13 -0.33 -17.67
C HIS A 152 -14.95 0.27 -19.07
N ASN A 153 -14.86 -0.57 -20.12
CA ASN A 153 -14.58 -0.13 -21.49
C ASN A 153 -15.45 1.06 -21.95
N LYS A 154 -16.76 1.03 -21.70
CA LYS A 154 -17.68 2.11 -22.08
C LYS A 154 -17.35 3.46 -21.42
N LYS A 155 -16.87 3.43 -20.17
CA LYS A 155 -16.48 4.63 -19.42
C LYS A 155 -15.08 5.08 -19.80
N ARG A 156 -14.13 4.13 -19.88
CA ARG A 156 -12.74 4.38 -20.30
C ARG A 156 -12.66 4.95 -21.71
N SER A 157 -13.49 4.49 -22.65
CA SER A 157 -13.50 4.98 -24.04
C SER A 157 -13.85 6.46 -24.20
N GLN A 158 -14.40 7.09 -23.17
CA GLN A 158 -14.69 8.53 -23.13
C GLN A 158 -13.51 9.35 -22.61
N GLY A 159 -12.53 8.72 -21.98
CA GLY A 159 -11.35 9.35 -21.39
C GLY A 159 -10.19 9.51 -22.37
N THR A 160 -9.22 10.34 -21.99
CA THR A 160 -7.97 10.54 -22.75
C THR A 160 -7.07 9.31 -22.72
N GLN A 161 -7.06 8.57 -21.60
CA GLN A 161 -6.24 7.37 -21.42
C GLN A 161 -6.51 6.30 -22.49
N TRP A 162 -7.75 6.15 -22.95
CA TRP A 162 -8.10 5.21 -24.02
C TRP A 162 -7.33 5.48 -25.32
N LYS A 163 -7.09 6.75 -25.65
CA LYS A 163 -6.34 7.16 -26.84
C LYS A 163 -4.83 6.94 -26.66
N THR A 164 -4.33 7.14 -25.44
CA THR A 164 -2.96 6.79 -25.07
C THR A 164 -2.74 5.29 -25.20
N ASP A 165 -3.63 4.48 -24.63
CA ASP A 165 -3.60 3.01 -24.74
C ASP A 165 -3.68 2.54 -26.20
N ASP A 166 -4.52 3.18 -27.03
CA ASP A 166 -4.61 2.88 -28.46
C ASP A 166 -3.26 3.03 -29.17
N THR A 167 -2.52 4.09 -28.83
CA THR A 167 -1.23 4.39 -29.46
C THR A 167 -0.10 3.53 -28.89
N ASN A 168 0.05 3.52 -27.56
CA ASN A 168 1.20 2.93 -26.88
C ASN A 168 1.08 1.40 -26.74
N ILE A 169 -0.13 0.86 -26.69
CA ILE A 169 -0.37 -0.55 -26.38
C ILE A 169 -1.01 -1.24 -27.58
N VAL A 170 -2.15 -0.74 -28.08
CA VAL A 170 -2.93 -1.44 -29.10
C VAL A 170 -2.20 -1.50 -30.44
N LYS A 171 -1.79 -0.35 -30.99
CA LYS A 171 -1.00 -0.28 -32.22
C LYS A 171 0.35 -0.95 -32.06
N PHE A 172 0.99 -0.81 -30.89
CA PHE A 172 2.25 -1.49 -30.63
C PHE A 172 2.11 -3.02 -30.72
N ILE A 173 1.13 -3.61 -30.03
CA ILE A 173 0.90 -5.06 -30.05
C ILE A 173 0.50 -5.54 -31.46
N ARG A 174 -0.42 -4.86 -32.13
CA ARG A 174 -0.94 -5.33 -33.43
C ARG A 174 0.05 -5.10 -34.57
N GLU A 175 0.68 -3.94 -34.63
CA GLU A 175 1.49 -3.49 -35.77
C GLU A 175 2.99 -3.78 -35.57
N ARG A 176 3.55 -3.41 -34.42
CA ARG A 176 4.99 -3.60 -34.12
C ARG A 176 5.29 -5.05 -33.77
N LEU A 177 4.50 -5.64 -32.88
CA LEU A 177 4.65 -7.05 -32.49
C LEU A 177 3.96 -8.03 -33.46
N LYS A 178 3.22 -7.52 -34.45
CA LYS A 178 2.55 -8.30 -35.51
C LYS A 178 1.53 -9.30 -34.96
N LEU A 179 0.89 -8.98 -33.83
CA LEU A 179 -0.11 -9.84 -33.18
C LEU A 179 -1.53 -9.47 -33.59
N ALA A 180 -1.82 -9.47 -34.89
CA ALA A 180 -3.13 -9.13 -35.43
C ALA A 180 -4.28 -10.05 -34.97
N ARG A 181 -3.94 -11.23 -34.39
CA ARG A 181 -4.89 -12.19 -33.81
C ARG A 181 -5.63 -11.64 -32.58
N PHE A 182 -5.06 -10.66 -31.87
CA PHE A 182 -5.77 -9.92 -30.83
C PHE A 182 -6.45 -8.70 -31.47
N SER A 183 -7.76 -8.57 -31.26
CA SER A 183 -8.51 -7.40 -31.72
C SER A 183 -8.15 -6.16 -30.91
N GLU A 184 -8.35 -4.98 -31.49
CA GLU A 184 -8.23 -3.69 -30.76
C GLU A 184 -9.05 -3.70 -29.47
N GLU A 185 -10.30 -4.17 -29.55
CA GLU A 185 -11.21 -4.28 -28.40
C GLU A 185 -10.68 -5.24 -27.32
N ALA A 186 -10.12 -6.39 -27.71
CA ALA A 186 -9.56 -7.35 -26.75
C ALA A 186 -8.36 -6.75 -26.01
N ILE A 187 -7.50 -6.00 -26.70
CA ILE A 187 -6.34 -5.34 -26.09
C ILE A 187 -6.80 -4.21 -25.16
N GLN A 188 -7.76 -3.38 -25.58
CA GLN A 188 -8.33 -2.34 -24.72
C GLN A 188 -9.00 -2.92 -23.46
N THR A 189 -9.68 -4.06 -23.61
CA THR A 189 -10.29 -4.79 -22.50
C THR A 189 -9.22 -5.31 -21.53
N ALA A 190 -8.11 -5.86 -22.04
CA ALA A 190 -6.99 -6.29 -21.21
C ALA A 190 -6.39 -5.14 -20.40
N CYS A 191 -6.24 -3.95 -21.01
CA CYS A 191 -5.82 -2.74 -20.29
C CYS A 191 -6.79 -2.40 -19.14
N GLY A 192 -8.10 -2.45 -19.41
CA GLY A 192 -9.14 -2.15 -18.43
C GLY A 192 -9.18 -3.13 -17.27
N ILE A 193 -9.06 -4.44 -17.56
CA ILE A 193 -8.98 -5.47 -16.52
C ILE A 193 -7.80 -5.17 -15.58
N LEU A 194 -6.63 -4.84 -16.13
CA LEU A 194 -5.46 -4.53 -15.32
C LEU A 194 -5.63 -3.24 -14.51
N GLU A 195 -6.19 -2.17 -15.09
CA GLU A 195 -6.43 -0.90 -14.40
C GLU A 195 -7.39 -1.06 -13.21
N ILE A 196 -8.49 -1.79 -13.41
CA ILE A 196 -9.54 -1.94 -12.42
C ILE A 196 -9.24 -3.01 -11.37
N ASN A 197 -8.52 -4.08 -11.72
CA ASN A 197 -8.44 -5.28 -10.87
C ASN A 197 -7.03 -5.67 -10.43
N SER A 198 -5.97 -5.01 -10.91
CA SER A 198 -4.61 -5.32 -10.45
C SER A 198 -4.32 -4.72 -9.06
N HIS A 199 -3.45 -5.43 -8.34
CA HIS A 199 -2.90 -5.01 -7.06
C HIS A 199 -1.47 -4.53 -7.26
N GLU A 200 -1.11 -3.46 -6.55
CA GLU A 200 0.29 -3.09 -6.39
C GLU A 200 0.98 -4.11 -5.50
N ILE A 201 2.14 -4.58 -5.96
CA ILE A 201 2.98 -5.50 -5.21
C ILE A 201 4.40 -4.96 -5.13
N ARG A 202 5.16 -5.42 -4.13
CA ARG A 202 6.58 -5.15 -4.02
C ARG A 202 7.37 -6.43 -4.20
N THR A 203 8.51 -6.34 -4.88
CA THR A 203 9.47 -7.43 -4.98
C THR A 203 10.25 -7.58 -3.67
N SER A 204 11.00 -8.67 -3.53
CA SER A 204 11.95 -8.86 -2.42
C SER A 204 12.98 -7.73 -2.30
N GLY A 205 13.32 -7.07 -3.42
CA GLY A 205 14.17 -5.87 -3.45
C GLY A 205 13.45 -4.56 -3.13
N GLY A 206 12.15 -4.59 -2.79
CA GLY A 206 11.35 -3.41 -2.47
C GLY A 206 10.80 -2.66 -3.69
N TYR A 207 11.03 -3.14 -4.91
CA TYR A 207 10.61 -2.47 -6.14
C TYR A 207 9.13 -2.73 -6.46
N GLY A 208 8.44 -1.71 -6.97
CA GLY A 208 7.02 -1.80 -7.29
C GLY A 208 6.72 -2.52 -8.60
N ALA A 209 5.75 -3.43 -8.58
CA ALA A 209 5.16 -4.04 -9.77
C ALA A 209 3.63 -4.09 -9.61
N ARG A 210 2.93 -4.67 -10.58
CA ARG A 210 1.50 -5.01 -10.45
C ARG A 210 1.27 -6.49 -10.72
N ALA A 211 0.28 -7.04 -10.03
CA ALA A 211 -0.18 -8.41 -10.23
C ALA A 211 -1.70 -8.47 -10.30
N LEU A 212 -2.22 -9.38 -11.13
CA LEU A 212 -3.65 -9.64 -11.23
C LEU A 212 -3.98 -10.89 -10.40
N TYR A 213 -4.82 -10.74 -9.38
CA TYR A 213 -5.30 -11.81 -8.51
C TYR A 213 -6.82 -11.91 -8.65
N PRO A 214 -7.33 -12.71 -9.60
CA PRO A 214 -8.75 -12.70 -9.95
C PRO A 214 -9.71 -12.95 -8.80
N ILE A 215 -9.33 -13.79 -7.81
CA ILE A 215 -10.20 -14.08 -6.67
C ILE A 215 -10.12 -12.98 -5.61
N VAL A 216 -8.92 -12.50 -5.27
CA VAL A 216 -8.76 -11.35 -4.34
C VAL A 216 -9.46 -10.10 -4.87
N ALA A 217 -9.45 -9.87 -6.19
CA ALA A 217 -10.10 -8.72 -6.82
C ALA A 217 -11.63 -8.69 -6.67
N LEU A 218 -12.26 -9.76 -6.19
CA LEU A 218 -13.70 -9.81 -5.90
C LEU A 218 -14.09 -9.10 -4.59
N MET A 219 -13.15 -8.81 -3.70
CA MET A 219 -13.45 -8.05 -2.49
C MET A 219 -13.77 -6.61 -2.85
N ASN A 220 -14.89 -6.09 -2.36
CA ASN A 220 -15.23 -4.67 -2.50
C ASN A 220 -14.37 -3.78 -1.60
N HIS A 221 -14.42 -2.49 -1.90
CA HIS A 221 -13.73 -1.46 -1.15
C HIS A 221 -14.47 -1.01 0.11
N SER A 222 -13.73 -0.87 1.21
CA SER A 222 -14.07 0.02 2.32
C SER A 222 -12.83 0.81 2.76
N CYS A 223 -13.00 2.08 3.14
CA CYS A 223 -11.92 2.88 3.76
C CYS A 223 -11.61 2.47 5.20
N VAL A 224 -12.37 1.50 5.73
CA VAL A 224 -12.11 0.73 6.96
C VAL A 224 -12.25 -0.73 6.57
N SER A 225 -11.16 -1.31 6.04
CA SER A 225 -11.15 -2.71 5.59
C SER A 225 -11.10 -3.66 6.79
N ASN A 226 -11.65 -4.87 6.60
CA ASN A 226 -11.57 -5.96 7.57
C ASN A 226 -10.64 -7.09 7.12
N THR A 227 -9.90 -6.85 6.03
CA THR A 227 -8.88 -7.75 5.50
C THR A 227 -7.56 -7.02 5.26
N SER A 228 -6.48 -7.80 5.25
CA SER A 228 -5.14 -7.39 4.86
C SER A 228 -4.52 -8.49 4.01
N HIS A 229 -3.61 -8.11 3.12
CA HIS A 229 -2.90 -9.04 2.26
C HIS A 229 -1.39 -8.87 2.36
N SER A 230 -0.68 -9.98 2.26
CA SER A 230 0.77 -9.99 2.10
C SER A 230 1.16 -10.78 0.86
N VAL A 231 2.29 -10.43 0.24
CA VAL A 231 2.75 -11.02 -1.02
C VAL A 231 4.11 -11.66 -0.78
N GLN A 232 4.23 -12.95 -1.09
CA GLN A 232 5.49 -13.69 -0.98
C GLN A 232 6.47 -13.25 -2.08
N GLY A 233 7.75 -13.16 -1.74
CA GLY A 233 8.77 -12.61 -2.63
C GLY A 233 9.08 -13.47 -3.87
N ASP A 234 8.90 -14.78 -3.76
CA ASP A 234 9.46 -15.75 -4.72
C ASP A 234 8.56 -15.97 -5.95
N ASP A 235 7.28 -16.24 -5.70
CA ASP A 235 6.27 -16.55 -6.72
C ASP A 235 5.12 -15.51 -6.78
N TYR A 236 5.26 -14.42 -6.01
CA TYR A 236 4.27 -13.36 -5.90
C TYR A 236 2.89 -13.84 -5.44
N ARG A 237 2.81 -14.96 -4.71
CA ARG A 237 1.56 -15.43 -4.14
C ARG A 237 1.04 -14.45 -3.09
N VAL A 238 -0.24 -14.11 -3.20
CA VAL A 238 -0.93 -13.29 -2.20
C VAL A 238 -1.56 -14.19 -1.16
N ARG A 239 -1.43 -13.79 0.11
CA ARG A 239 -2.13 -14.40 1.25
C ARG A 239 -3.05 -13.37 1.87
N LEU A 240 -4.34 -13.67 1.88
CA LEU A 240 -5.39 -12.80 2.37
C LEU A 240 -5.86 -13.26 3.75
N ARG A 241 -5.91 -12.34 4.70
CA ARG A 241 -6.35 -12.60 6.09
C ARG A 241 -7.33 -11.57 6.59
N THR A 242 -8.15 -11.96 7.54
CA THR A 242 -8.96 -11.03 8.33
C THR A 242 -8.08 -10.19 9.26
N THR A 243 -8.41 -8.91 9.44
CA THR A 243 -7.76 -8.04 10.44
C THR A 243 -8.56 -7.96 11.72
N VAL A 244 -9.88 -8.12 11.62
CA VAL A 244 -10.85 -8.11 12.72
C VAL A 244 -11.77 -9.33 12.63
N ARG A 245 -12.59 -9.55 13.65
CA ARG A 245 -13.61 -10.60 13.62
C ARG A 245 -14.62 -10.31 12.49
N VAL A 246 -14.87 -11.30 11.63
CA VAL A 246 -15.91 -11.22 10.60
C VAL A 246 -16.96 -12.31 10.86
N PRO A 247 -18.22 -11.96 11.15
CA PRO A 247 -19.27 -12.94 11.35
C PRO A 247 -19.61 -13.64 10.03
N LYS A 248 -20.18 -14.85 10.12
CA LYS A 248 -20.74 -15.55 8.96
C LYS A 248 -21.68 -14.63 8.16
N ASN A 249 -21.55 -14.67 6.84
CA ASN A 249 -22.21 -13.81 5.85
C ASN A 249 -21.78 -12.33 5.89
N GLY A 250 -20.83 -11.95 6.74
CA GLY A 250 -20.22 -10.62 6.72
C GLY A 250 -19.39 -10.43 5.44
N GLU A 251 -19.48 -9.24 4.83
CA GLU A 251 -18.71 -8.92 3.63
C GLU A 251 -17.21 -8.83 3.94
N LEU A 252 -16.39 -9.40 3.07
CA LEU A 252 -14.93 -9.33 3.11
C LEU A 252 -14.49 -8.14 2.26
N LEU A 253 -13.96 -7.13 2.93
CA LEU A 253 -13.69 -5.80 2.39
C LEU A 253 -12.19 -5.54 2.36
N GLY A 254 -11.69 -5.14 1.20
CA GLY A 254 -10.32 -4.65 1.01
C GLY A 254 -10.25 -3.12 0.95
N SER A 255 -9.04 -2.57 0.98
CA SER A 255 -8.81 -1.16 0.65
C SER A 255 -8.16 -1.03 -0.72
N TYR A 256 -8.67 -0.11 -1.56
CA TYR A 256 -8.13 0.19 -2.89
C TYR A 256 -7.30 1.47 -2.91
N THR A 257 -7.17 2.14 -1.77
CA THR A 257 -6.46 3.41 -1.57
C THR A 257 -5.71 3.36 -0.25
N HIS A 258 -4.75 4.26 -0.08
CA HIS A 258 -3.97 4.35 1.15
C HIS A 258 -4.85 4.84 2.31
N SER A 259 -4.85 4.10 3.42
CA SER A 259 -5.74 4.32 4.56
C SER A 259 -5.53 5.68 5.22
N LEU A 260 -4.29 6.19 5.24
CA LEU A 260 -3.96 7.47 5.88
C LEU A 260 -4.31 8.71 5.05
N LEU A 261 -4.76 8.58 3.80
CA LEU A 261 -5.16 9.75 3.01
C LEU A 261 -6.46 10.36 3.55
N PRO A 262 -6.69 11.69 3.43
CA PRO A 262 -7.95 12.32 3.80
C PRO A 262 -9.08 11.99 2.82
N THR A 263 -10.34 12.14 3.25
CA THR A 263 -11.53 11.68 2.47
C THR A 263 -11.54 12.23 1.04
N MET A 264 -11.30 13.53 0.84
CA MET A 264 -11.32 14.11 -0.51
C MET A 264 -10.30 13.48 -1.46
N LEU A 265 -9.10 13.15 -0.97
CA LEU A 265 -8.06 12.54 -1.81
C LEU A 265 -8.35 11.05 -2.06
N ARG A 266 -8.89 10.32 -1.07
CA ARG A 266 -9.36 8.94 -1.28
C ARG A 266 -10.46 8.89 -2.33
N GLN A 267 -11.47 9.76 -2.23
CA GLN A 267 -12.57 9.85 -3.21
C GLN A 267 -12.06 10.15 -4.62
N GLU A 268 -11.11 11.08 -4.75
CA GLU A 268 -10.49 11.41 -6.04
C GLU A 268 -9.77 10.20 -6.64
N GLN A 269 -8.95 9.48 -5.86
CA GLN A 269 -8.25 8.29 -6.32
C GLN A 269 -9.21 7.17 -6.73
N LEU A 270 -10.25 6.90 -5.94
CA LEU A 270 -11.25 5.88 -6.24
C LEU A 270 -12.07 6.24 -7.49
N LEU A 271 -12.43 7.51 -7.65
CA LEU A 271 -13.19 7.95 -8.82
C LEU A 271 -12.35 7.85 -10.11
N LEU A 272 -11.09 8.25 -10.04
CA LEU A 272 -10.16 8.21 -11.18
C LEU A 272 -9.81 6.76 -11.56
N GLY A 273 -9.34 5.96 -10.60
CA GLY A 273 -8.79 4.62 -10.88
C GLY A 273 -9.80 3.48 -10.82
N LYS A 274 -10.93 3.65 -10.14
CA LYS A 274 -11.94 2.60 -9.93
C LYS A 274 -13.35 3.02 -10.33
N HIS A 275 -13.54 4.26 -10.78
CA HIS A 275 -14.78 4.75 -11.37
C HIS A 275 -16.01 4.78 -10.46
N PHE A 276 -15.84 4.79 -9.14
CA PHE A 276 -16.93 4.92 -8.16
C PHE A 276 -16.59 5.92 -7.05
N GLN A 277 -17.62 6.35 -6.30
CA GLN A 277 -17.47 7.14 -5.07
C GLN A 277 -17.82 6.26 -3.87
N CYS A 278 -16.98 6.25 -2.84
CA CYS A 278 -17.17 5.42 -1.67
C CYS A 278 -18.15 6.07 -0.68
N ALA A 279 -19.13 5.31 -0.18
CA ALA A 279 -20.06 5.76 0.85
C ALA A 279 -19.95 4.93 2.15
N CYS A 280 -18.77 4.36 2.42
CA CYS A 280 -18.53 3.59 3.65
C CYS A 280 -18.70 4.48 4.91
N PRO A 281 -18.85 3.90 6.12
CA PRO A 281 -19.07 4.68 7.34
C PRO A 281 -18.06 5.80 7.57
N ARG A 282 -16.79 5.59 7.21
CA ARG A 282 -15.75 6.62 7.32
C ARG A 282 -15.92 7.77 6.32
N CYS A 283 -16.29 7.48 5.07
CA CYS A 283 -16.48 8.51 4.05
C CYS A 283 -17.76 9.31 4.28
N SER A 284 -18.78 8.69 4.88
CA SER A 284 -20.08 9.31 5.16
C SER A 284 -20.11 10.12 6.45
N ASP A 285 -19.03 10.09 7.25
CA ASP A 285 -18.87 10.87 8.47
C ASP A 285 -17.87 12.03 8.23
N PRO A 286 -18.29 13.31 8.32
CA PRO A 286 -17.40 14.46 8.17
C PRO A 286 -16.25 14.53 9.19
N THR A 287 -16.35 13.80 10.29
CA THR A 287 -15.29 13.67 11.31
C THR A 287 -14.40 12.45 11.09
N GLU A 288 -14.66 11.64 10.05
CA GLU A 288 -13.96 10.40 9.75
C GLU A 288 -13.89 9.45 10.96
N LEU A 289 -15.05 9.09 11.51
CA LEU A 289 -15.20 8.26 12.72
C LEU A 289 -14.60 8.93 13.95
N GLY A 290 -14.80 10.25 14.07
CA GLY A 290 -14.28 11.06 15.17
C GLY A 290 -12.77 11.25 15.17
N THR A 291 -12.04 10.84 14.13
CA THR A 291 -10.58 11.00 14.04
C THR A 291 -10.16 12.40 13.61
N HIS A 292 -11.03 13.11 12.89
CA HIS A 292 -10.78 14.42 12.28
C HIS A 292 -9.58 14.41 11.32
N MET A 293 -9.40 13.30 10.60
CA MET A 293 -8.29 13.10 9.67
C MET A 293 -8.29 14.05 8.46
N SER A 294 -9.39 14.75 8.19
CA SER A 294 -9.52 15.77 7.14
C SER A 294 -9.80 17.17 7.66
N SER A 295 -9.93 17.35 8.99
CA SER A 295 -10.37 18.63 9.57
C SER A 295 -9.24 19.66 9.67
N LEU A 296 -9.56 20.92 9.40
CA LEU A 296 -8.65 22.04 9.58
C LEU A 296 -8.93 22.75 10.92
N LYS A 297 -7.92 23.35 11.54
CA LYS A 297 -8.11 24.30 12.64
C LYS A 297 -8.72 25.58 12.10
N CYS A 298 -9.68 26.15 12.82
CA CYS A 298 -10.29 27.42 12.45
C CYS A 298 -9.30 28.57 12.68
N ASN A 299 -9.18 29.48 11.71
CA ASN A 299 -8.34 30.67 11.84
C ASN A 299 -9.09 31.90 12.40
N LYS A 300 -10.35 31.72 12.83
CA LYS A 300 -11.21 32.79 13.38
C LYS A 300 -11.56 32.62 14.86
N CYS A 301 -11.23 31.49 15.47
CA CYS A 301 -11.44 31.24 16.90
C CYS A 301 -10.52 30.11 17.39
N ASP A 302 -10.24 30.08 18.70
CA ASP A 302 -9.17 29.24 19.25
C ASP A 302 -9.49 27.74 19.28
N ASN A 303 -10.76 27.36 19.42
CA ASN A 303 -11.18 25.96 19.63
C ASN A 303 -11.99 25.37 18.46
N GLY A 304 -12.18 26.16 17.40
CA GLY A 304 -12.95 25.75 16.24
C GLY A 304 -12.19 24.78 15.35
N VAL A 305 -12.88 23.74 14.86
CA VAL A 305 -12.42 22.93 13.73
C VAL A 305 -13.37 23.13 12.55
N VAL A 306 -12.81 23.18 11.35
CA VAL A 306 -13.53 23.37 10.09
C VAL A 306 -13.70 21.99 9.44
N ILE A 307 -14.96 21.58 9.27
CA ILE A 307 -15.37 20.28 8.75
C ILE A 307 -16.34 20.44 7.58
N SER A 308 -16.43 19.45 6.69
CA SER A 308 -17.43 19.46 5.61
C SER A 308 -18.84 19.35 6.18
N LEU A 309 -19.81 20.00 5.55
CA LEU A 309 -21.24 19.79 5.84
C LEU A 309 -21.78 18.49 5.21
N ASP A 310 -21.23 18.08 4.08
CA ASP A 310 -21.43 16.80 3.42
C ASP A 310 -20.08 16.28 2.91
N SER A 311 -19.59 15.17 3.46
CA SER A 311 -18.28 14.61 3.09
C SER A 311 -18.31 13.78 1.80
N LEU A 312 -19.48 13.49 1.25
CA LEU A 312 -19.65 12.79 -0.03
C LEU A 312 -19.76 13.76 -1.21
N ASP A 313 -20.07 15.04 -0.95
CA ASP A 313 -20.04 16.10 -1.96
C ASP A 313 -18.71 16.88 -1.91
N PRO A 314 -17.84 16.77 -2.93
CA PRO A 314 -16.57 17.50 -2.98
C PRO A 314 -16.73 19.03 -3.04
N GLU A 315 -17.90 19.53 -3.48
CA GLU A 315 -18.19 20.97 -3.56
C GLU A 315 -18.89 21.50 -2.30
N SER A 316 -19.20 20.62 -1.34
CA SER A 316 -19.84 20.97 -0.07
C SER A 316 -19.11 22.12 0.64
N SER A 317 -19.88 22.97 1.31
CA SER A 317 -19.33 23.99 2.18
C SER A 317 -18.71 23.37 3.43
N TRP A 318 -17.63 23.97 3.91
CA TRP A 318 -16.98 23.60 5.14
C TRP A 318 -17.24 24.67 6.19
N LYS A 319 -17.71 24.27 7.37
CA LYS A 319 -18.08 25.20 8.46
C LYS A 319 -17.27 24.93 9.72
N CYS A 320 -16.92 25.99 10.43
CA CYS A 320 -16.37 25.91 11.77
C CYS A 320 -17.41 25.37 12.76
N THR A 321 -16.99 24.52 13.68
CA THR A 321 -17.83 23.97 14.74
C THR A 321 -18.15 24.96 15.87
N HIS A 322 -17.46 26.10 15.95
CA HIS A 322 -17.54 27.03 17.09
C HIS A 322 -17.82 28.49 16.72
N CYS A 323 -17.79 28.86 15.44
CA CYS A 323 -18.08 30.21 14.98
C CYS A 323 -18.69 30.20 13.56
N GLU A 324 -19.08 31.37 13.05
CA GLU A 324 -19.72 31.49 11.73
C GLU A 324 -18.76 31.39 10.54
N PHE A 325 -17.48 31.08 10.76
CA PHE A 325 -16.54 30.91 9.66
C PHE A 325 -16.94 29.73 8.76
N SER A 326 -16.96 29.97 7.45
CA SER A 326 -17.17 28.95 6.42
C SER A 326 -16.26 29.17 5.22
N THR A 327 -15.97 28.11 4.49
CA THR A 327 -15.20 28.12 3.24
C THR A 327 -15.74 27.06 2.27
N SER A 328 -15.36 27.09 0.99
CA SER A 328 -15.81 26.10 0.00
C SER A 328 -14.94 24.84 -0.02
N GLY A 329 -15.53 23.70 -0.40
CA GLY A 329 -14.82 22.43 -0.60
C GLY A 329 -13.66 22.57 -1.59
N GLY A 330 -13.87 23.27 -2.71
CA GLY A 330 -12.81 23.55 -3.68
C GLY A 330 -11.61 24.33 -3.10
N ALA A 331 -11.82 25.22 -2.13
CA ALA A 331 -10.73 25.92 -1.45
C ALA A 331 -9.95 24.97 -0.51
N VAL A 332 -10.66 24.13 0.25
CA VAL A 332 -10.05 23.12 1.12
C VAL A 332 -9.28 22.10 0.29
N LYS A 333 -9.83 21.62 -0.83
CA LYS A 333 -9.16 20.68 -1.75
C LYS A 333 -7.81 21.22 -2.21
N ARG A 334 -7.74 22.49 -2.65
CA ARG A 334 -6.46 23.11 -3.05
C ARG A 334 -5.44 23.16 -1.90
N VAL A 335 -5.89 23.48 -0.69
CA VAL A 335 -5.02 23.43 0.50
C VAL A 335 -4.50 22.02 0.73
N LEU A 336 -5.36 21.00 0.70
CA LEU A 336 -4.93 19.61 0.88
C LEU A 336 -3.95 19.16 -0.21
N GLN A 337 -4.16 19.54 -1.46
CA GLN A 337 -3.25 19.21 -2.57
C GLN A 337 -1.86 19.83 -2.40
N ILE A 338 -1.78 21.09 -1.96
CA ILE A 338 -0.49 21.76 -1.68
C ILE A 338 0.25 21.03 -0.56
N ILE A 339 -0.45 20.73 0.55
CA ILE A 339 0.17 20.05 1.69
C ILE A 339 0.58 18.63 1.30
N ASN A 340 -0.25 17.91 0.52
CA ASN A 340 0.06 16.57 0.04
C ASN A 340 1.36 16.56 -0.77
N ALA A 341 1.54 17.51 -1.69
CA ALA A 341 2.77 17.60 -2.48
C ALA A 341 4.02 17.84 -1.61
N GLU A 342 3.92 18.67 -0.56
CA GLU A 342 5.02 18.87 0.38
C GLU A 342 5.31 17.63 1.23
N VAL A 343 4.26 16.91 1.66
CA VAL A 343 4.38 15.65 2.41
C VAL A 343 5.01 14.57 1.54
N GLU A 344 4.56 14.40 0.30
CA GLU A 344 5.13 13.44 -0.65
C GLU A 344 6.62 13.73 -0.92
N ALA A 345 6.99 15.01 -1.04
CA ALA A 345 8.38 15.41 -1.24
C ALA A 345 9.29 15.02 -0.07
N VAL A 346 8.84 15.19 1.17
CA VAL A 346 9.66 14.79 2.35
C VAL A 346 9.62 13.28 2.59
N GLU A 347 8.50 12.62 2.28
CA GLU A 347 8.39 11.16 2.41
C GLU A 347 9.29 10.40 1.41
N ALA A 348 9.64 11.04 0.29
CA ALA A 348 10.62 10.52 -0.66
C ALA A 348 12.07 10.53 -0.14
N ILE A 349 12.38 11.27 0.93
CA ILE A 349 13.71 11.31 1.55
C ILE A 349 13.88 10.09 2.46
N THR A 350 14.78 9.17 2.11
CA THR A 350 15.07 7.95 2.88
C THR A 350 15.95 8.25 4.10
N GLY A 351 16.05 7.28 5.03
CA GLY A 351 16.94 7.37 6.19
C GLY A 351 18.43 7.45 5.83
N ASP A 352 18.81 7.08 4.61
CA ASP A 352 20.20 7.15 4.12
C ASP A 352 20.71 8.60 3.99
N TYR A 353 19.79 9.57 4.01
CA TYR A 353 20.11 11.00 4.06
C TYR A 353 20.41 11.49 5.47
N GLY A 354 20.51 10.59 6.46
CA GLY A 354 20.89 10.95 7.82
C GLY A 354 19.87 11.87 8.51
N PRO A 355 20.33 12.78 9.39
CA PRO A 355 19.51 13.73 10.14
C PRO A 355 18.50 14.54 9.31
N ASP A 356 18.82 14.85 8.06
CA ASP A 356 17.95 15.63 7.17
C ASP A 356 16.59 14.96 6.96
N ALA A 357 16.54 13.63 6.94
CA ALA A 357 15.29 12.88 6.82
C ALA A 357 14.31 13.19 7.97
N ILE A 358 14.84 13.40 9.18
CA ILE A 358 14.06 13.76 10.37
C ILE A 358 13.73 15.25 10.35
N HIS A 359 14.73 16.11 10.13
CA HIS A 359 14.56 17.57 10.21
C HIS A 359 13.52 18.10 9.23
N GLN A 360 13.50 17.57 8.00
CA GLN A 360 12.54 17.99 6.99
C GLN A 360 11.11 17.62 7.36
N ARG A 361 10.89 16.42 7.92
CA ARG A 361 9.57 15.98 8.39
C ARG A 361 9.10 16.79 9.59
N GLU A 362 9.97 17.02 10.57
CA GLU A 362 9.69 17.88 11.74
C GLU A 362 9.34 19.32 11.31
N SER A 363 10.03 19.86 10.31
CA SER A 363 9.74 21.18 9.74
C SER A 363 8.32 21.26 9.18
N ILE A 364 7.88 20.24 8.43
CA ILE A 364 6.51 20.16 7.90
C ILE A 364 5.48 20.00 9.02
N VAL A 365 5.74 19.14 10.02
CA VAL A 365 4.87 18.99 11.19
C VAL A 365 4.68 20.33 11.89
N LYS A 366 5.77 21.06 12.15
CA LYS A 366 5.76 22.38 12.79
C LYS A 366 5.02 23.42 11.95
N LYS A 367 5.26 23.45 10.63
CA LYS A 367 4.62 24.39 9.69
C LYS A 367 3.10 24.26 9.71
N TYR A 368 2.59 23.03 9.74
CA TYR A 368 1.15 22.77 9.65
C TYR A 368 0.45 22.50 10.98
N HIS A 369 1.17 22.48 12.10
CA HIS A 369 0.62 22.28 13.43
C HIS A 369 -0.52 23.25 13.78
N SER A 370 -0.44 24.52 13.36
CA SER A 370 -1.49 25.53 13.61
C SER A 370 -2.64 25.51 12.60
N VAL A 371 -2.49 24.77 11.49
CA VAL A 371 -3.46 24.71 10.39
C VAL A 371 -4.30 23.43 10.44
N LEU A 372 -3.69 22.32 10.80
CA LEU A 372 -4.30 21.00 10.76
C LEU A 372 -4.76 20.55 12.14
N HIS A 373 -5.85 19.78 12.19
CA HIS A 373 -6.23 19.08 13.42
C HIS A 373 -5.06 18.16 13.89
N PRO A 374 -4.81 17.98 15.19
CA PRO A 374 -3.67 17.18 15.66
C PRO A 374 -3.62 15.75 15.09
N ARG A 375 -4.79 15.14 14.85
CA ARG A 375 -4.95 13.80 14.23
C ARG A 375 -5.15 13.84 12.70
N HIS A 376 -4.85 14.96 12.05
CA HIS A 376 -5.00 15.09 10.60
C HIS A 376 -4.13 14.07 9.86
N SER A 377 -4.61 13.62 8.70
CA SER A 377 -3.97 12.64 7.80
C SER A 377 -2.48 12.90 7.59
N PHE A 378 -2.12 14.09 7.09
CA PHE A 378 -0.73 14.46 6.83
C PHE A 378 0.18 14.44 8.05
N LEU A 379 -0.29 14.92 9.21
CA LEU A 379 0.50 14.84 10.44
C LEU A 379 0.63 13.38 10.90
N THR A 380 -0.39 12.56 10.67
CA THR A 380 -0.38 11.13 11.01
C THR A 380 0.60 10.35 10.12
N MET A 381 0.67 10.66 8.83
CA MET A 381 1.67 10.10 7.91
C MET A 381 3.09 10.43 8.35
N LEU A 382 3.36 11.71 8.66
CA LEU A 382 4.67 12.16 9.13
C LEU A 382 5.05 11.53 10.47
N ARG A 383 4.10 11.34 11.40
CA ARG A 383 4.36 10.62 12.65
C ARG A 383 4.73 9.17 12.42
N TYR A 384 4.06 8.50 11.47
CA TYR A 384 4.38 7.11 11.15
C TYR A 384 5.81 6.98 10.63
N SER A 385 6.25 7.85 9.71
CA SER A 385 7.62 7.82 9.19
C SER A 385 8.64 8.28 10.25
N LEU A 386 8.40 9.38 10.97
CA LEU A 386 9.26 9.84 12.06
C LEU A 386 9.45 8.79 13.15
N SER A 387 8.39 8.06 13.53
CA SER A 387 8.48 7.00 14.53
C SER A 387 9.47 5.91 14.13
N GLN A 388 9.64 5.65 12.83
CA GLN A 388 10.56 4.63 12.31
C GLN A 388 11.98 5.17 12.09
N LEU A 389 12.15 6.49 11.93
CA LEU A 389 13.46 7.14 11.74
C LEU A 389 14.17 7.37 13.08
N TYR A 390 13.45 7.87 14.09
CA TYR A 390 14.00 8.03 15.44
C TYR A 390 14.42 6.67 16.00
N GLY A 391 15.70 6.52 16.36
CA GLY A 391 16.27 5.28 16.87
C GLY A 391 17.02 4.45 15.82
N ARG A 392 16.99 4.84 14.54
CA ARG A 392 17.63 4.10 13.43
C ARG A 392 18.59 4.93 12.57
N VAL A 393 18.38 6.24 12.50
CA VAL A 393 19.19 7.15 11.68
C VAL A 393 20.43 7.56 12.44
N GLU A 394 21.55 7.76 11.73
CA GLU A 394 22.80 8.30 12.29
C GLU A 394 22.52 9.60 13.09
N GLU A 395 23.22 9.80 14.21
CA GLU A 395 22.98 10.86 15.22
C GLU A 395 21.67 10.75 16.02
N TYR A 396 20.76 9.84 15.64
CA TYR A 396 19.50 9.59 16.30
C TYR A 396 19.35 8.11 16.69
N ASN A 397 20.46 7.43 17.00
CA ASN A 397 20.42 6.06 17.52
C ASN A 397 19.68 6.02 18.85
N LEU A 398 18.96 4.92 19.11
CA LEU A 398 18.06 4.84 20.24
C LEU A 398 18.76 5.06 21.60
N ASP A 399 19.99 4.55 21.75
CA ASP A 399 20.81 4.69 22.96
C ASP A 399 21.27 6.14 23.21
N ASP A 400 21.31 6.98 22.17
CA ASP A 400 21.78 8.36 22.23
C ASP A 400 20.62 9.38 22.38
N LEU A 401 19.36 8.94 22.26
CA LEU A 401 18.22 9.84 22.30
C LEU A 401 17.96 10.35 23.73
N PRO A 402 17.83 11.68 23.93
CA PRO A 402 17.45 12.23 25.22
C PRO A 402 15.98 11.89 25.56
N ASP A 403 15.66 11.81 26.84
CA ASP A 403 14.32 11.45 27.34
C ASP A 403 13.18 12.24 26.68
N ILE A 404 13.37 13.54 26.44
CA ILE A 404 12.36 14.38 25.77
C ILE A 404 12.05 13.92 24.33
N VAL A 405 13.04 13.38 23.61
CA VAL A 405 12.84 12.85 22.25
C VAL A 405 12.22 11.46 22.31
N LEU A 406 12.57 10.65 23.31
CA LEU A 406 11.92 9.36 23.57
C LEU A 406 10.43 9.55 23.92
N GLU A 407 10.11 10.52 24.77
CA GLU A 407 8.73 10.92 25.11
C GLU A 407 7.99 11.39 23.85
N HIS A 408 8.63 12.19 23.01
CA HIS A 408 8.05 12.61 21.74
C HIS A 408 7.73 11.41 20.83
N LYS A 409 8.64 10.43 20.71
CA LYS A 409 8.41 9.20 19.96
C LYS A 409 7.24 8.39 20.54
N VAL A 410 7.12 8.28 21.87
CA VAL A 410 5.98 7.62 22.54
C VAL A 410 4.66 8.31 22.20
N ASP A 411 4.61 9.64 22.28
CA ASP A 411 3.40 10.42 21.98
C ASP A 411 2.96 10.26 20.52
N MET A 412 3.93 10.26 19.59
CA MET A 412 3.64 10.01 18.17
C MET A 412 3.02 8.63 17.95
N CYS A 413 3.61 7.58 18.53
CA CYS A 413 3.11 6.22 18.39
C CYS A 413 1.72 6.06 19.02
N ARG A 414 1.50 6.59 20.23
CA ARG A 414 0.20 6.53 20.91
C ARG A 414 -0.89 7.26 20.13
N LEU A 415 -0.59 8.44 19.59
CA LEU A 415 -1.55 9.19 18.77
C LEU A 415 -1.86 8.49 17.45
N LEU A 416 -0.85 7.86 16.83
CA LEU A 416 -1.04 7.04 15.64
C LEU A 416 -1.94 5.84 15.93
N LEU A 417 -1.70 5.10 17.01
CA LEU A 417 -2.53 3.96 17.41
C LEU A 417 -3.99 4.36 17.62
N GLN A 418 -4.26 5.50 18.27
CA GLN A 418 -5.63 6.03 18.42
C GLN A 418 -6.34 6.30 17.09
N VAL A 419 -5.60 6.70 16.05
CA VAL A 419 -6.16 6.89 14.71
C VAL A 419 -6.40 5.52 14.05
N LEU A 420 -5.43 4.61 14.14
CA LEU A 420 -5.53 3.26 13.57
C LEU A 420 -6.64 2.42 14.20
N ASP A 421 -7.00 2.67 15.47
CA ASP A 421 -8.14 2.00 16.14
C ASP A 421 -9.46 2.26 15.42
N ALA A 422 -9.60 3.41 14.75
CA ALA A 422 -10.82 3.76 14.02
C ALA A 422 -10.75 3.40 12.52
N ILE A 423 -9.61 3.65 11.86
CA ILE A 423 -9.54 3.59 10.39
C ILE A 423 -8.91 2.32 9.82
N GLU A 424 -8.09 1.62 10.59
CA GLU A 424 -7.38 0.41 10.17
C GLU A 424 -7.23 -0.56 11.35
N PRO A 425 -8.36 -1.05 11.91
CA PRO A 425 -8.38 -1.77 13.17
C PRO A 425 -7.83 -3.20 13.05
N GLY A 426 -7.44 -3.75 14.21
CA GLY A 426 -7.02 -5.14 14.36
C GLY A 426 -5.62 -5.42 13.83
N LEU A 427 -5.40 -6.64 13.31
CA LEU A 427 -4.08 -7.18 12.98
C LEU A 427 -3.56 -6.63 11.64
N THR A 428 -3.10 -5.38 11.65
CA THR A 428 -2.63 -4.67 10.45
C THR A 428 -1.15 -4.35 10.55
N ARG A 429 -0.45 -4.41 9.40
CA ARG A 429 1.00 -4.19 9.33
C ARG A 429 1.43 -2.88 9.98
N ILE A 430 0.72 -1.79 9.67
CA ILE A 430 1.00 -0.46 10.22
C ILE A 430 0.85 -0.43 11.76
N ARG A 431 -0.13 -1.13 12.33
CA ARG A 431 -0.28 -1.26 13.80
C ARG A 431 0.90 -2.04 14.38
N GLY A 432 1.25 -3.18 13.78
CA GLY A 432 2.37 -4.01 14.23
C GLY A 432 3.69 -3.23 14.25
N MET A 433 3.98 -2.49 13.18
CA MET A 433 5.16 -1.63 13.09
C MET A 433 5.13 -0.51 14.13
N THR A 434 3.99 0.15 14.33
CA THR A 434 3.85 1.23 15.32
C THR A 434 4.06 0.72 16.76
N LEU A 435 3.53 -0.46 17.09
CA LEU A 435 3.74 -1.09 18.39
C LEU A 435 5.21 -1.48 18.58
N TYR A 436 5.85 -2.00 17.54
CA TYR A 436 7.29 -2.26 17.56
C TYR A 436 8.09 -0.98 17.79
N GLU A 437 7.74 0.15 17.17
CA GLU A 437 8.42 1.43 17.46
C GLU A 437 8.13 1.97 18.86
N LEU A 438 6.98 1.65 19.45
CA LEU A 438 6.57 2.13 20.77
C LEU A 438 7.30 1.40 21.92
N HIS A 439 7.53 0.09 21.80
CA HIS A 439 8.05 -0.69 22.93
C HIS A 439 9.43 -0.19 23.40
N ALA A 440 10.30 0.17 22.45
CA ALA A 440 11.69 0.50 22.72
C ALA A 440 11.82 1.77 23.57
N PRO A 441 11.27 2.95 23.18
CA PRO A 441 11.35 4.14 24.01
C PRO A 441 10.69 3.99 25.38
N LEU A 442 9.65 3.16 25.52
CA LEU A 442 9.07 2.85 26.84
C LEU A 442 10.09 2.17 27.78
N LEU A 443 10.89 1.25 27.26
CA LEU A 443 11.95 0.58 28.03
C LEU A 443 13.07 1.55 28.43
N PHE A 444 13.52 2.40 27.49
CA PHE A 444 14.58 3.37 27.76
C PHE A 444 14.16 4.39 28.81
N LEU A 445 12.95 4.95 28.70
CA LEU A 445 12.40 5.86 29.69
C LEU A 445 12.25 5.20 31.06
N ALA A 446 11.81 3.94 31.12
CA ALA A 446 11.71 3.20 32.38
C ALA A 446 13.09 3.04 33.04
N LYS A 447 14.12 2.66 32.27
CA LYS A 447 15.49 2.52 32.77
C LYS A 447 16.08 3.87 33.22
N SER A 448 15.85 4.95 32.47
CA SER A 448 16.28 6.31 32.82
C SER A 448 15.67 6.73 34.16
N GLN A 449 14.34 6.59 34.30
CA GLN A 449 13.62 6.93 35.53
C GLN A 449 14.09 6.12 36.75
N TRP A 450 14.36 4.83 36.56
CA TRP A 450 14.87 3.97 37.64
C TRP A 450 16.29 4.35 38.05
N THR A 451 17.17 4.59 37.06
CA THR A 451 18.56 5.02 37.31
C THR A 451 18.61 6.38 38.01
N ALA A 452 17.68 7.27 37.68
CA ALA A 452 17.53 8.57 38.34
C ALA A 452 16.88 8.49 39.73
N GLY A 453 16.44 7.31 40.19
CA GLY A 453 15.73 7.11 41.45
C GLY A 453 14.31 7.69 41.48
N ALA A 454 13.73 8.00 40.31
CA ALA A 454 12.36 8.51 40.19
C ALA A 454 11.29 7.40 40.34
N ILE A 455 11.67 6.15 40.10
CA ILE A 455 10.85 4.95 40.33
C ILE A 455 11.69 3.89 41.05
N ASP A 456 11.02 3.02 41.81
CA ASP A 456 11.62 1.86 42.48
C ASP A 456 11.58 0.61 41.57
N ASP A 457 12.05 -0.54 42.09
CA ASP A 457 12.08 -1.80 41.35
C ASP A 457 10.66 -2.25 40.94
N ALA A 458 9.65 -2.00 41.78
CA ALA A 458 8.27 -2.29 41.44
C ALA A 458 7.77 -1.42 40.27
N GLY A 459 8.10 -0.13 40.28
CA GLY A 459 7.80 0.80 39.20
C GLY A 459 8.50 0.44 37.89
N LEU A 460 9.79 0.06 37.96
CA LEU A 460 10.54 -0.43 36.80
C LEU A 460 9.89 -1.70 36.23
N LYS A 461 9.59 -2.68 37.08
CA LYS A 461 8.93 -3.93 36.69
C LYS A 461 7.58 -3.69 36.01
N SER A 462 6.78 -2.76 36.53
CA SER A 462 5.49 -2.39 35.93
C SER A 462 5.66 -1.81 34.52
N LYS A 463 6.59 -0.87 34.32
CA LYS A 463 6.84 -0.24 33.02
C LYS A 463 7.48 -1.19 32.01
N MET A 464 8.37 -2.07 32.45
CA MET A 464 8.93 -3.13 31.59
C MET A 464 7.85 -4.11 31.16
N THR A 465 6.88 -4.43 32.04
CA THR A 465 5.73 -5.27 31.70
C THR A 465 4.82 -4.60 30.66
N GLU A 466 4.58 -3.28 30.75
CA GLU A 466 3.87 -2.52 29.71
C GLU A 466 4.57 -2.67 28.36
N ALA A 467 5.88 -2.41 28.30
CA ALA A 467 6.65 -2.53 27.07
C ALA A 467 6.67 -3.98 26.52
N ALA A 468 6.73 -4.99 27.38
CA ALA A 468 6.67 -6.40 26.98
C ALA A 468 5.32 -6.75 26.32
N ASN A 469 4.21 -6.25 26.87
CA ASN A 469 2.89 -6.45 26.28
C ASN A 469 2.77 -5.78 24.91
N VAL A 470 3.29 -4.56 24.76
CA VAL A 470 3.34 -3.85 23.47
C VAL A 470 4.16 -4.63 22.45
N LEU A 471 5.36 -5.10 22.83
CA LEU A 471 6.23 -5.89 21.95
C LEU A 471 5.60 -7.23 21.56
N LYS A 472 4.89 -7.87 22.49
CA LYS A 472 4.16 -9.12 22.24
C LYS A 472 3.05 -8.95 21.21
N GLU A 473 2.29 -7.86 21.31
CA GLU A 473 1.26 -7.55 20.31
C GLU A 473 1.89 -7.26 18.94
N ALA A 474 2.98 -6.47 18.91
CA ALA A 474 3.74 -6.22 17.68
C ALA A 474 4.19 -7.52 17.01
N ALA A 475 4.83 -8.43 17.77
CA ALA A 475 5.30 -9.71 17.26
C ALA A 475 4.15 -10.60 16.77
N THR A 476 3.00 -10.58 17.46
CA THR A 476 1.80 -11.34 17.07
C THR A 476 1.21 -10.87 15.74
N ILE A 477 1.30 -9.57 15.46
CA ILE A 477 0.82 -8.99 14.21
C ILE A 477 1.83 -9.23 13.08
N LEU A 478 3.11 -8.89 13.30
CA LEU A 478 4.12 -8.89 12.25
C LEU A 478 4.52 -10.30 11.79
N ILE A 479 4.33 -11.33 12.61
CA ILE A 479 4.56 -12.73 12.19
C ILE A 479 3.61 -13.20 11.09
N LEU A 480 2.53 -12.46 10.81
CA LEU A 480 1.63 -12.75 9.70
C LEU A 480 2.22 -12.36 8.33
N GLU A 481 3.25 -11.51 8.34
CA GLU A 481 4.00 -11.11 7.14
C GLU A 481 4.97 -12.22 6.70
N PRO A 482 5.36 -12.28 5.41
CA PRO A 482 6.30 -13.27 4.92
C PRO A 482 7.64 -13.17 5.66
N SER A 483 8.25 -14.30 6.00
CA SER A 483 9.49 -14.36 6.79
C SER A 483 10.66 -13.62 6.14
N GLU A 484 10.67 -13.53 4.82
CA GLU A 484 11.67 -12.85 4.01
C GLU A 484 11.47 -11.33 3.96
N SER A 485 10.28 -10.83 4.30
CA SER A 485 9.98 -9.39 4.36
C SER A 485 10.69 -8.71 5.53
N VAL A 486 10.84 -7.39 5.46
CA VAL A 486 11.40 -6.58 6.55
C VAL A 486 10.58 -6.77 7.82
N GLU A 487 9.25 -6.78 7.70
CA GLU A 487 8.31 -6.97 8.79
C GLU A 487 8.40 -8.37 9.41
N GLY A 488 8.56 -9.41 8.59
CA GLY A 488 8.77 -10.78 9.05
C GLY A 488 10.10 -10.96 9.81
N GLN A 489 11.17 -10.31 9.34
CA GLN A 489 12.46 -10.29 10.05
C GLN A 489 12.35 -9.52 11.39
N ILE A 490 11.63 -8.40 11.41
CA ILE A 490 11.33 -7.65 12.64
C ILE A 490 10.53 -8.52 13.60
N ALA A 491 9.54 -9.30 13.11
CA ALA A 491 8.76 -10.20 13.95
C ALA A 491 9.64 -11.26 14.64
N ALA A 492 10.62 -11.81 13.92
CA ALA A 492 11.57 -12.76 14.49
C ALA A 492 12.41 -12.12 15.60
N GLY A 493 13.02 -10.95 15.32
CA GLY A 493 13.79 -10.21 16.31
C GLY A 493 12.97 -9.76 17.52
N ALA A 494 11.71 -9.35 17.30
CA ALA A 494 10.78 -8.97 18.36
C ALA A 494 10.46 -10.13 19.31
N ARG A 495 10.35 -11.37 18.80
CA ARG A 495 10.13 -12.56 19.65
C ARG A 495 11.35 -12.86 20.53
N ASP A 496 12.55 -12.73 19.97
CA ASP A 496 13.78 -12.94 20.73
C ASP A 496 13.95 -11.86 21.81
N ALA A 497 13.73 -10.59 21.46
CA ALA A 497 13.74 -9.48 22.40
C ALA A 497 12.68 -9.63 23.50
N LEU A 498 11.48 -10.12 23.16
CA LEU A 498 10.42 -10.39 24.14
C LEU A 498 10.86 -11.44 25.16
N ASN A 499 11.45 -12.55 24.72
CA ASN A 499 11.93 -13.60 25.63
C ASN A 499 12.99 -13.05 26.61
N GLN A 500 13.92 -12.23 26.12
CA GLN A 500 14.95 -11.58 26.95
C GLN A 500 14.34 -10.59 27.94
N LEU A 501 13.35 -9.82 27.50
CA LEU A 501 12.66 -8.85 28.34
C LEU A 501 11.85 -9.54 29.45
N GLU A 502 11.09 -10.59 29.11
CA GLU A 502 10.33 -11.39 30.09
C GLU A 502 11.24 -12.06 31.13
N GLN A 503 12.44 -12.48 30.73
CA GLN A 503 13.44 -13.00 31.67
C GLN A 503 13.96 -11.90 32.58
N SER A 504 14.31 -10.73 32.03
CA SER A 504 14.77 -9.57 32.80
C SER A 504 13.73 -9.11 33.84
N ILE A 505 12.44 -9.17 33.49
CA ILE A 505 11.32 -8.85 34.40
C ILE A 505 11.20 -9.85 35.56
N LYS A 506 11.56 -11.12 35.34
CA LYS A 506 11.55 -12.16 36.39
C LYS A 506 12.72 -12.01 37.36
N ASP A 507 13.84 -11.51 36.84
CA ASP A 507 15.09 -11.36 37.60
C ASP A 507 15.13 -10.05 38.43
N LEU A 508 14.24 -9.09 38.12
CA LEU A 508 13.86 -7.92 38.93
C LEU A 508 12.87 -8.28 40.05
#